data_AF-A0A938VYM9-F1
#
_entry.id   AF-A0A938VYM9-F1
#
_cell.length_a   1.000
_cell.length_b   1.000
_cell.length_c   1.000
_cell.angle_alpha   90.00
_cell.angle_beta   90.00
_cell.angle_gamma   90.00
#
_symmetry.space_group_name_H-M   'P 1'
#
loop_
_entity.id
_entity.type
_entity.pdbx_description
1 polymer ?
#
loop_
_entity_poly.entity_id
_entity_poly.type
_entity_poly.pdbx_seq_one_letter_code
_entity_poly.pdbx_strand_id
1 'polypeptide(L)'
;MQEVDFEKLVGPLQDNGGPTYTRALLPGSPAIDTIPIGVNGCEAGLSADQQGAPRAGGANQGGAACDSGAYEAASAVPVTRFPVYLPLIWR
;
A
#
# COMPACT_ATOMS: atom_id res chain seq x y z
N MET A 1 -11.60 27.65 7.40
CA MET A 1 -11.20 26.31 6.94
C MET A 1 -9.70 26.38 6.72
N GLN A 2 -8.90 25.71 7.55
CA GLN A 2 -7.45 25.75 7.37
C GLN A 2 -7.11 25.02 6.07
N GLU A 3 -6.28 25.63 5.25
CA GLU A 3 -5.87 25.08 3.96
C GLU A 3 -5.04 23.82 4.21
N VAL A 4 -5.59 22.67 3.83
CA VAL A 4 -4.89 21.39 3.97
C VAL A 4 -3.98 21.27 2.75
N ASP A 5 -2.69 21.49 2.95
CA ASP A 5 -1.70 21.37 1.89
C ASP A 5 -1.42 19.89 1.62
N PHE A 6 -2.13 19.33 0.63
CA PHE A 6 -2.09 17.92 0.29
C PHE A 6 -0.69 17.45 -0.14
N GLU A 7 0.13 18.35 -0.70
CA GLU A 7 1.51 18.04 -1.12
C GLU A 7 2.45 17.80 0.08
N LYS A 8 2.02 18.13 1.30
CA LYS A 8 2.74 17.77 2.54
C LYS A 8 2.33 16.41 3.11
N LEU A 9 1.24 15.83 2.63
CA LEU A 9 0.69 14.57 3.14
C LEU A 9 1.02 13.39 2.22
N VAL A 10 1.19 13.65 0.93
CA VAL A 10 1.55 12.62 -0.05
C VAL A 10 2.57 13.17 -1.06
N GLY A 11 3.39 12.27 -1.59
CA GLY A 11 4.30 12.59 -2.69
C GLY A 11 3.59 12.77 -4.04
N PRO A 12 4.37 13.08 -5.09
CA PRO A 12 3.85 13.16 -6.45
C PRO A 12 3.32 11.81 -6.91
N LEU A 13 2.45 11.83 -7.93
CA LEU A 13 2.04 10.62 -8.63
C LEU A 13 3.22 10.12 -9.46
N GLN A 14 3.76 8.96 -9.10
CA GLN A 14 4.94 8.40 -9.74
C GLN A 14 4.93 6.87 -9.69
N ASP A 15 5.91 6.26 -10.35
CA ASP A 15 6.17 4.83 -10.19
C ASP A 15 6.72 4.56 -8.79
N ASN A 16 5.94 3.83 -7.97
CA ASN A 16 6.41 3.30 -6.70
C ASN A 16 6.40 1.76 -6.69
N GLY A 17 6.40 1.13 -7.87
CA GLY A 17 6.18 -0.30 -8.04
C GLY A 17 4.71 -0.67 -8.22
N GLY A 18 4.48 -1.88 -8.73
CA GLY A 18 3.14 -2.36 -9.12
C GLY A 18 2.73 -1.99 -10.55
N PRO A 19 1.48 -2.26 -10.95
CA PRO A 19 1.01 -2.11 -12.33
C PRO A 19 0.62 -0.67 -12.72
N THR A 20 0.65 0.29 -11.78
CA THR A 20 0.13 1.65 -11.97
C THR A 20 0.85 2.64 -11.05
N TYR A 21 0.89 3.93 -11.42
CA TYR A 21 1.43 4.98 -10.56
C TYR A 21 0.59 5.22 -9.31
N THR A 22 1.25 5.53 -8.19
CA THR A 22 0.62 5.82 -6.90
C THR A 22 1.24 7.06 -6.26
N ARG A 23 0.61 7.58 -5.20
CA ARG A 23 1.14 8.66 -4.38
C ARG A 23 1.60 8.08 -3.05
N ALA A 24 2.90 8.14 -2.76
CA ALA A 24 3.46 7.66 -1.51
C ALA A 24 2.99 8.53 -0.34
N LEU A 25 2.65 7.93 0.80
CA LEU A 25 2.31 8.67 2.01
C LEU A 25 3.57 9.28 2.64
N LEU A 26 3.50 10.56 3.03
CA LEU A 26 4.58 11.23 3.74
C LEU A 26 4.38 11.11 5.27
N PRO A 27 5.47 11.21 6.07
CA PRO A 27 5.36 11.20 7.52
C PRO A 27 4.37 12.26 8.04
N GLY A 28 3.48 11.84 8.95
CA GLY A 28 2.44 12.70 9.50
C GLY A 28 1.17 12.80 8.65
N SER A 29 1.08 12.06 7.54
CA SER A 29 -0.16 11.93 6.78
C SER A 29 -1.27 11.34 7.65
N PRO A 30 -2.49 11.93 7.66
CA PRO A 30 -3.62 11.39 8.40
C PRO A 30 -4.16 10.10 7.81
N ALA A 31 -3.61 9.62 6.69
CA ALA A 31 -3.97 8.34 6.08
C ALA A 31 -3.29 7.13 6.76
N ILE A 32 -2.19 7.37 7.51
CA ILE A 32 -1.36 6.31 8.08
C ILE A 32 -2.07 5.62 9.26
N ASP A 33 -2.01 4.28 9.31
CA ASP A 33 -2.54 3.42 10.39
C ASP A 33 -4.02 3.73 10.76
N THR A 34 -4.83 4.11 9.77
CA THR A 34 -6.20 4.59 10.02
C THR A 34 -7.25 3.51 10.06
N ILE A 35 -7.00 2.36 9.43
CA ILE A 35 -7.98 1.28 9.31
C ILE A 35 -7.55 0.14 10.23
N PRO A 36 -8.26 -0.11 11.34
CA PRO A 36 -7.92 -1.19 12.25
C PRO A 36 -7.97 -2.57 11.56
N ILE A 37 -7.11 -3.49 12.01
CA ILE A 37 -7.14 -4.88 11.55
C ILE A 37 -8.53 -5.49 11.80
N GLY A 38 -9.04 -6.21 10.80
CA GLY A 38 -10.36 -6.83 10.79
C GLY A 38 -11.49 -5.89 10.34
N VAL A 39 -11.19 -4.64 10.00
CA VAL A 39 -12.18 -3.64 9.57
C VAL A 39 -11.99 -3.32 8.09
N ASN A 40 -13.10 -3.22 7.34
CA ASN A 40 -13.11 -2.78 5.93
C ASN A 40 -12.10 -3.54 5.02
N GLY A 41 -11.86 -4.82 5.29
CA GLY A 41 -10.92 -5.65 4.52
C GLY A 41 -9.45 -5.44 4.84
N CYS A 42 -9.12 -4.66 5.89
CA CYS A 42 -7.78 -4.61 6.44
C CYS A 42 -7.48 -5.92 7.18
N GLU A 43 -6.82 -6.86 6.51
CA GLU A 43 -6.48 -8.15 7.10
C GLU A 43 -4.96 -8.33 7.12
N ALA A 44 -4.44 -8.65 8.32
CA ALA A 44 -3.01 -8.82 8.55
C ALA A 44 -2.45 -9.98 7.70
N GLY A 45 -1.43 -9.69 6.90
CA GLY A 45 -0.73 -10.62 6.02
C GLY A 45 -1.53 -11.10 4.81
N LEU A 46 -2.81 -10.73 4.69
CA LEU A 46 -3.70 -11.22 3.63
C LEU A 46 -4.02 -10.14 2.59
N SER A 47 -4.08 -8.89 3.01
CA SER A 47 -4.35 -7.76 2.13
C SER A 47 -3.04 -7.10 1.67
N ALA A 48 -3.02 -6.71 0.39
CA ALA A 48 -1.89 -5.99 -0.20
C ALA A 48 -2.35 -4.67 -0.84
N ASP A 49 -1.46 -3.70 -0.86
CA ASP A 49 -1.66 -2.44 -1.58
C ASP A 49 -1.45 -2.61 -3.10
N GLN A 50 -1.48 -1.50 -3.83
CA GLN A 50 -1.36 -1.53 -5.29
C GLN A 50 0.08 -1.82 -5.77
N GLN A 51 1.08 -1.68 -4.90
CA GLN A 51 2.46 -2.09 -5.14
C GLN A 51 2.64 -3.59 -4.88
N GLY A 52 1.67 -4.22 -4.20
CA GLY A 52 1.74 -5.60 -3.74
C GLY A 52 2.35 -5.73 -2.34
N ALA A 53 2.56 -4.63 -1.63
CA ALA A 53 3.06 -4.62 -0.26
C ALA A 53 1.95 -5.02 0.73
N PRO A 54 2.24 -5.82 1.77
CA PRO A 54 1.25 -6.14 2.81
C PRO A 54 0.73 -4.86 3.48
N ARG A 55 -0.57 -4.79 3.74
CA ARG A 55 -1.21 -3.63 4.38
C ARG A 55 -1.22 -3.69 5.92
N ALA A 56 -1.04 -4.86 6.50
CA ALA A 56 -0.93 -5.02 7.95
C ALA A 56 -0.20 -6.32 8.26
N GLY A 57 0.49 -6.40 9.41
CA GLY A 57 1.29 -7.59 9.75
C GLY A 57 2.53 -7.31 10.59
N GLY A 58 2.79 -6.05 10.94
CA GLY A 58 3.91 -5.63 11.77
C GLY A 58 5.06 -5.02 10.97
N ALA A 59 6.27 -5.08 11.54
CA ALA A 59 7.44 -4.44 10.96
C ALA A 59 7.74 -4.96 9.54
N ASN A 60 7.85 -4.04 8.57
CA ASN A 60 8.01 -4.33 7.15
C ASN A 60 6.84 -5.08 6.49
N GLN A 61 5.69 -5.17 7.16
CA GLN A 61 4.48 -5.82 6.68
C GLN A 61 3.24 -4.93 6.84
N GLY A 62 3.38 -3.61 6.72
CA GLY A 62 2.23 -2.69 6.78
C GLY A 62 1.80 -2.33 8.20
N GLY A 63 2.69 -2.42 9.19
CA GLY A 63 2.41 -1.87 10.53
C GLY A 63 1.30 -2.59 11.30
N ALA A 64 0.68 -1.87 12.23
CA ALA A 64 -0.32 -2.40 13.16
C ALA A 64 -1.77 -2.16 12.68
N ALA A 65 -1.97 -1.30 11.69
CA ALA A 65 -3.22 -1.01 11.03
C ALA A 65 -2.93 -0.71 9.55
N CYS A 66 -3.95 -0.77 8.70
CA CYS A 66 -3.76 -0.41 7.30
C CYS A 66 -3.83 1.09 7.10
N ASP A 67 -3.02 1.60 6.18
CA ASP A 67 -3.13 2.94 5.66
C ASP A 67 -4.31 3.04 4.70
N SER A 68 -4.97 4.19 4.70
CA SER A 68 -6.06 4.45 3.77
C SER A 68 -5.51 4.81 2.39
N GLY A 69 -5.89 4.06 1.36
CA GLY A 69 -5.56 4.38 -0.03
C GLY A 69 -4.80 3.26 -0.75
N ALA A 70 -4.02 3.66 -1.75
CA ALA A 70 -3.37 2.75 -2.71
C ALA A 70 -1.93 2.34 -2.35
N TYR A 71 -1.35 2.95 -1.32
CA TYR A 71 0.07 2.86 -0.97
C TYR A 71 0.23 2.65 0.53
N GLU A 72 1.13 1.74 0.93
CA GLU A 72 1.48 1.51 2.34
C GLU A 72 2.86 2.06 2.75
N ALA A 73 2.89 2.94 3.75
CA ALA A 73 4.08 3.69 4.17
C ALA A 73 5.19 2.82 4.79
N ALA A 74 4.83 1.72 5.46
CA ALA A 74 5.72 0.94 6.34
C ALA A 74 5.87 -0.53 5.93
N SER A 75 5.78 -0.82 4.64
CA SER A 75 5.78 -2.19 4.13
C SER A 75 6.84 -2.42 3.05
N ALA A 76 7.56 -3.55 3.14
CA ALA A 76 8.46 -3.96 2.08
C ALA A 76 7.64 -4.66 0.98
N VAL A 77 7.77 -4.22 -0.27
CA VAL A 77 7.14 -4.91 -1.39
C VAL A 77 7.82 -6.28 -1.56
N PRO A 78 7.10 -7.41 -1.41
CA PRO A 78 7.67 -8.71 -1.69
C PRO A 78 7.94 -8.81 -3.19
N VAL A 79 9.22 -8.77 -3.58
CA VAL A 79 9.71 -8.95 -4.97
C VAL A 79 9.32 -10.30 -5.61
N THR A 80 8.64 -11.18 -4.89
CA THR A 80 8.19 -12.49 -5.35
C THR A 80 6.88 -12.46 -6.13
N ARG A 81 6.19 -11.32 -6.24
CA ARG A 81 4.88 -11.20 -6.93
C ARG A 81 4.97 -10.59 -8.33
N PHE A 82 5.97 -10.95 -9.12
CA PHE A 82 5.82 -10.88 -10.57
C PHE A 82 4.93 -12.06 -10.99
N PRO A 83 3.69 -11.87 -11.49
CA PRO A 83 2.99 -12.97 -12.13
C PRO A 83 3.80 -13.33 -13.36
N VAL A 84 4.53 -14.44 -13.29
CA VAL A 84 5.01 -15.11 -14.49
C VAL A 84 3.75 -15.58 -15.20
N TYR A 85 3.27 -14.77 -16.15
CA TYR A 85 2.28 -15.22 -17.13
C TYR A 85 2.96 -16.25 -18.01
N LEU A 86 3.04 -17.49 -17.53
CA LEU A 86 3.28 -18.62 -18.41
C LEU A 86 2.04 -18.68 -19.32
N PRO A 87 2.17 -18.51 -20.66
CA PRO A 87 1.02 -18.66 -21.52
C PRO A 87 0.49 -20.08 -21.29
N LEU A 88 -0.76 -20.17 -20.84
CA LEU A 88 -1.48 -21.43 -20.76
C LEU A 88 -1.70 -21.92 -22.19
N ILE A 89 -0.69 -22.57 -22.77
CA ILE A 89 -0.82 -23.37 -23.97
C ILE A 89 -1.59 -24.60 -23.54
N TRP A 90 -2.91 -24.51 -23.60
CA TRP A 90 -3.76 -25.70 -23.64
C TRP A 90 -3.44 -26.40 -24.96
N ARG A 91 -2.83 -27.59 -24.84
CA ARG A 91 -2.63 -28.51 -25.96
C ARG A 91 -3.65 -29.62 -25.86
#